data_AF-A0A9P5I9H8-F1
#
_entry.id   AF-A0A9P5I9H8-F1
#
_cell.length_a   1.000
_cell.length_b   1.000
_cell.length_c   1.000
_cell.angle_alpha   90.00
_cell.angle_beta   90.00
_cell.angle_gamma   90.00
#
_symmetry.space_group_name_H-M   'P 1'
#
loop_
_entity.id
_entity.type
_entity.pdbx_description
1 polymer ?
#
loop_
_entity_poly.entity_id
_entity_poly.type
_entity_poly.pdbx_seq_one_letter_code
_entity_poly.pdbx_strand_id
1 'polypeptide(L)'
;MGANTITVINNSTSDVSVSVTYHGNDFQKGGSELWTSLKANGGSDTWNYRADNQIVRVARSQNAGTGIESYLAVPGKTVYIN
;
A
#
# COMPACT_ATOMS: atom_id res chain seq x y z
N MET A 1 -8.05 8.52 20.42
CA MET A 1 -7.47 8.90 19.12
C MET A 1 -7.52 7.68 18.24
N GLY A 2 -8.25 7.73 17.12
CA GLY A 2 -8.50 6.56 16.27
C GLY A 2 -7.20 5.97 15.74
N ALA A 3 -7.14 4.65 15.58
CA ALA A 3 -6.01 4.01 14.92
C ALA A 3 -5.89 4.57 13.51
N ASN A 4 -4.80 5.29 13.23
CA ASN A 4 -4.55 5.84 11.92
C ASN A 4 -4.23 4.69 10.94
N THR A 5 -4.86 4.71 9.77
CA THR A 5 -4.76 3.65 8.76
C THR A 5 -4.34 4.20 7.40
N ILE A 6 -3.77 3.36 6.56
CA ILE A 6 -3.56 3.65 5.13
C ILE A 6 -4.40 2.66 4.35
N THR A 7 -5.30 3.15 3.51
CA THR A 7 -6.11 2.32 2.61
C THR A 7 -5.59 2.48 1.18
N VAL A 8 -5.42 1.38 0.46
CA VAL A 8 -5.03 1.39 -0.95
C VAL A 8 -6.12 0.72 -1.77
N ILE A 9 -6.52 1.35 -2.87
CA ILE A 9 -7.54 0.84 -3.79
C ILE A 9 -6.93 0.76 -5.19
N ASN A 10 -7.05 -0.39 -5.83
CA ASN A 10 -6.68 -0.63 -7.21
C ASN A 10 -7.86 -0.34 -8.14
N ASN A 11 -7.90 0.87 -8.70
CA ASN A 11 -8.85 1.27 -9.73
C ASN A 11 -8.39 0.95 -11.16
N SER A 12 -7.21 0.36 -11.33
CA SER A 12 -6.71 -0.02 -12.65
C SER A 12 -7.47 -1.23 -13.20
N THR A 13 -7.30 -1.45 -14.51
CA THR A 13 -7.90 -2.59 -15.22
C THR A 13 -7.12 -3.90 -15.05
N SER A 14 -6.08 -3.94 -14.21
CA SER A 14 -5.24 -5.11 -14.00
C SER A 14 -4.97 -5.35 -12.52
N ASP A 15 -4.74 -6.62 -12.15
CA ASP A 15 -4.32 -6.95 -10.80
C ASP A 15 -2.95 -6.32 -10.52
N VAL A 16 -2.73 -5.87 -9.29
CA VAL A 16 -1.47 -5.28 -8.85
C VAL A 16 -1.02 -5.89 -7.53
N SER A 17 0.29 -5.94 -7.30
CA SER A 17 0.85 -6.26 -6.00
C SER A 17 1.27 -4.98 -5.30
N VAL A 18 0.81 -4.79 -4.07
CA VAL A 18 1.07 -3.61 -3.25
C VAL A 18 1.85 -3.99 -2.01
N SER A 19 2.79 -3.15 -1.62
CA SER A 19 3.47 -3.27 -0.34
C SER A 19 3.63 -1.89 0.29
N VAL A 20 3.27 -1.75 1.56
CA VAL A 20 3.36 -0.49 2.30
C VAL A 20 4.52 -0.58 3.28
N THR A 21 5.56 0.21 3.02
CA THR A 21 6.74 0.26 3.89
C THR A 21 6.34 0.67 5.31
N TYR A 22 7.15 0.30 6.29
CA TYR A 22 7.11 0.95 7.59
C TYR A 22 8.31 1.89 7.70
N HIS A 23 8.07 3.09 8.22
CA HIS A 23 9.07 4.11 8.44
C HIS A 23 8.89 4.66 9.85
N GLY A 24 10.00 5.11 10.45
CA GLY A 24 9.98 5.76 11.76
C GLY A 24 9.36 4.88 12.85
N ASN A 25 8.32 5.39 13.49
CA ASN A 25 7.74 4.78 14.69
C ASN A 25 6.83 3.59 14.40
N ASP A 26 6.61 3.23 13.13
CA ASP A 26 5.69 2.17 12.71
C ASP A 26 6.35 0.77 12.60
N PHE A 27 7.66 0.66 12.84
CA PHE A 27 8.40 -0.60 12.83
C PHE A 27 7.81 -1.61 13.84
N GLN A 28 7.56 -2.85 13.40
CA GLN A 28 7.01 -3.97 14.20
C GLN A 28 5.60 -3.80 14.79
N LYS A 29 4.87 -2.73 14.47
CA LYS A 29 3.51 -2.49 15.00
C LYS A 29 2.38 -3.15 14.19
N GLY A 30 2.67 -4.30 13.57
CA GLY A 30 1.68 -5.08 12.81
C GLY A 30 1.58 -4.77 11.32
N GLY A 31 2.44 -3.88 10.79
CA GLY A 31 2.59 -3.66 9.35
C GLY A 31 3.56 -4.67 8.75
N SER A 32 3.09 -5.52 7.85
CA SER A 32 3.95 -6.40 7.07
C SER A 32 4.36 -5.73 5.75
N GLU A 33 5.64 -5.83 5.38
CA GLU A 33 6.16 -5.42 4.06
C GLU A 33 5.87 -6.45 2.96
N LEU A 34 5.10 -7.49 3.27
CA LEU A 34 4.65 -8.46 2.30
C LEU A 34 3.89 -7.76 1.16
N TRP A 35 4.01 -8.36 -0.02
CA TRP A 35 3.25 -7.93 -1.18
C TRP A 35 1.85 -8.52 -1.09
N THR A 36 0.84 -7.65 -1.01
CA THR A 36 -0.57 -8.01 -1.08
C THR A 36 -1.07 -7.80 -2.51
N SER A 37 -1.70 -8.81 -3.10
CA SER A 37 -2.35 -8.67 -4.41
C SER A 37 -3.72 -8.00 -4.27
N LEU A 38 -3.93 -6.90 -4.97
CA LEU A 38 -5.20 -6.20 -5.09
C LEU A 38 -5.81 -6.46 -6.47
N LYS A 39 -7.05 -6.96 -6.48
CA LYS A 39 -7.77 -7.20 -7.72
C LYS A 39 -8.06 -5.92 -8.50
N ALA A 40 -8.07 -6.02 -9.82
CA ALA A 40 -8.49 -4.94 -10.71
C ALA A 40 -9.90 -4.40 -10.34
N ASN A 41 -10.19 -3.17 -10.76
CA ASN A 41 -11.52 -2.57 -10.70
C ASN A 41 -12.12 -2.44 -9.28
N GLY A 42 -11.31 -2.03 -8.31
CA GLY A 42 -11.74 -1.64 -6.96
C GLY A 42 -11.26 -2.56 -5.83
N GLY A 43 -10.38 -3.53 -6.11
CA GLY A 43 -9.76 -4.34 -5.06
C GLY A 43 -8.98 -3.46 -4.09
N SER A 44 -9.08 -3.72 -2.79
CA SER A 44 -8.49 -2.85 -1.77
C SER A 44 -7.99 -3.60 -0.56
N ASP A 45 -7.08 -2.96 0.17
CA ASP A 45 -6.63 -3.42 1.48
C ASP A 45 -6.31 -2.22 2.39
N THR A 46 -6.29 -2.46 3.70
CA THR A 46 -6.06 -1.43 4.72
C THR A 46 -4.97 -1.86 5.69
N TRP A 47 -3.91 -1.07 5.75
CA TRP A 47 -2.83 -1.21 6.71
C TRP A 47 -3.13 -0.38 7.94
N ASN A 48 -3.31 -1.05 9.07
CA ASN A 48 -3.55 -0.43 10.36
C ASN A 48 -2.26 0.04 11.03
N TYR A 49 -2.41 0.83 12.10
CA TYR A 49 -1.31 1.30 12.97
C TYR A 49 -0.22 2.08 12.23
N ARG A 50 -0.64 2.97 11.33
CA ARG A 50 0.26 3.85 10.56
C ARG A 50 0.20 5.24 11.14
N ALA A 51 1.16 5.61 11.98
CA ALA A 51 1.19 6.93 12.60
C ALA A 51 1.94 7.95 11.74
N ASP A 52 2.89 7.46 10.93
CA ASP A 52 3.75 8.29 10.09
C ASP A 52 3.41 8.12 8.60
N ASN A 53 3.84 9.08 7.78
CA ASN A 53 3.75 8.95 6.32
C ASN A 53 4.60 7.76 5.83
N GLN A 54 4.02 6.96 4.95
CA GLN A 54 4.63 5.76 4.40
C GLN A 54 4.77 5.84 2.88
N ILE A 55 5.48 4.88 2.30
CA ILE A 55 5.52 4.68 0.85
C ILE A 55 4.72 3.42 0.51
N VAL A 56 3.71 3.62 -0.34
CA VAL A 56 3.02 2.52 -1.03
C VAL A 56 3.80 2.21 -2.29
N ARG A 57 4.32 0.98 -2.38
CA ARG A 57 5.01 0.44 -3.54
C ARG A 57 4.02 -0.41 -4.33
N VAL A 58 3.97 -0.21 -5.65
CA VAL A 58 3.07 -0.96 -6.53
C VAL A 58 3.86 -1.61 -7.64
N ALA A 59 3.67 -2.92 -7.80
CA ALA A 59 4.20 -3.71 -8.88
C ALA A 59 3.03 -4.25 -9.72
N ARG A 60 3.01 -3.95 -11.02
CA ARG A 60 2.01 -4.50 -11.96
C ARG A 60 2.36 -5.91 -12.47
N SER A 61 3.55 -6.39 -12.13
CA SER A 61 4.03 -7.74 -12.35
C SER A 61 5.13 -8.06 -11.34
N GLN A 62 5.22 -9.32 -10.90
CA GLN A 62 6.29 -9.81 -10.03
C GLN A 62 7.48 -10.40 -10.83
N ASN A 63 7.53 -10.14 -12.13
CA ASN A 63 8.67 -10.52 -12.96
C ASN A 63 9.87 -9.60 -12.70
N ALA A 64 11.07 -10.17 -12.76
CA ALA A 64 12.30 -9.40 -12.65
C ALA A 64 12.38 -8.31 -13.72
N GLY A 65 12.87 -7.13 -13.34
CA GLY A 65 12.95 -5.95 -14.22
C GLY A 65 11.66 -5.14 -14.36
N THR A 66 10.56 -5.55 -13.72
CA THR A 66 9.33 -4.75 -13.68
C THR A 66 9.56 -3.47 -12.86
N GLY A 67 9.11 -2.33 -13.38
CA GLY A 67 9.14 -1.06 -12.66
C GLY A 67 8.26 -1.07 -11.41
N ILE A 68 8.73 -0.41 -10.36
CA ILE A 68 7.97 -0.20 -9.12
C ILE A 68 7.51 1.25 -9.06
N GLU A 69 6.20 1.45 -8.98
CA GLU A 69 5.62 2.77 -8.73
C GLU A 69 5.64 3.06 -7.23
N SER A 70 5.93 4.30 -6.85
CA SER A 70 5.96 4.74 -5.45
C SER A 70 4.97 5.87 -5.23
N TYR A 71 4.10 5.71 -4.24
CA TYR A 71 3.11 6.71 -3.84
C TYR A 71 3.32 7.11 -2.38
N LEU A 72 3.24 8.41 -2.12
CA LEU A 72 3.22 8.91 -0.75
C LEU A 72 1.87 8.55 -0.11
N ALA A 73 1.93 7.83 0.99
CA ALA A 73 0.75 7.40 1.74
C ALA A 73 0.68 8.13 3.08
N VAL A 74 -0.35 8.96 3.22
CA VAL A 74 -0.61 9.74 4.42
C VAL A 74 -1.65 9.01 5.27
N PRO A 75 -1.43 8.80 6.58
CA PRO A 75 -2.41 8.15 7.41
C PRO A 75 -3.76 8.88 7.45
N GLY A 76 -4.85 8.10 7.44
CA GLY A 76 -6.21 8.59 7.30
C GLY A 76 -6.61 8.98 5.87
N LYS A 77 -5.74 8.73 4.87
CA LYS A 77 -6.02 8.95 3.45
C LYS A 77 -6.01 7.65 2.66
N THR A 78 -6.71 7.69 1.52
CA THR A 78 -6.77 6.59 0.56
C THR A 78 -5.83 6.87 -0.60
N VAL A 79 -5.05 5.86 -0.99
CA VAL A 79 -4.24 5.86 -2.21
C VAL A 79 -5.03 5.13 -3.30
N TYR A 80 -5.20 5.79 -4.45
CA TYR A 80 -5.86 5.20 -5.61
C TYR A 80 -4.82 4.90 -6.69
N ILE A 81 -4.72 3.63 -7.09
CA ILE A 81 -3.87 3.17 -8.19
C ILE A 81 -4.74 3.13 -9.45
N ASN A 82 -4.33 3.78 -10.52
CA ASN A 82 -5.05 3.78 -11.81
C ASN A 82 -4.33 2.97 -12.88
#